data_AF-A0A101NYW2-F1
#
_entry.id   AF-A0A101NYW2-F1
#
_cell.length_a   1.000
_cell.length_b   1.000
_cell.length_c   1.000
_cell.angle_alpha   90.00
_cell.angle_beta   90.00
_cell.angle_gamma   90.00
#
_symmetry.space_group_name_H-M   'P 1'
#
loop_
_entity.id
_entity.type
_entity.pdbx_description
1 polymer ?
#
loop_
_entity_poly.entity_id
_entity_poly.type
_entity_poly.pdbx_seq_one_letter_code
_entity_poly.pdbx_strand_id
1 'polypeptide(L)'
;MSWTHRLALAATALTLTAGLAATAAPAQASTAAAAAQPSIGSLSFSGTHGPGVGSPTITVNGSGFGATAPAGTNNNVTSCGTYTANGNAYGNQLYFTDDNNFEAGYSDAGGANCIGITVVSWSSTQVVLRFGTAYGSFAHWYLSNGDGYALSVGNGIFGGTVSGLS
;
A
#
# COMPACT_ATOMS: atom_id res chain seq x y z
N MET A 1 4.95 -12.06 -54.66
CA MET A 1 6.05 -12.37 -55.60
C MET A 1 7.36 -12.12 -54.88
N SER A 2 8.15 -13.18 -54.76
CA SER A 2 9.37 -13.31 -53.94
C SER A 2 10.58 -12.74 -54.66
N TRP A 3 11.33 -11.81 -54.06
CA TRP A 3 12.69 -11.46 -54.52
C TRP A 3 13.60 -11.15 -53.33
N THR A 4 14.19 -12.21 -52.77
CA THR A 4 15.42 -12.16 -51.98
C THR A 4 16.60 -11.90 -52.92
N HIS A 5 17.35 -10.82 -52.71
CA HIS A 5 18.70 -10.68 -53.25
C HIS A 5 19.72 -10.70 -52.11
N ARG A 6 20.54 -11.76 -52.12
CA ARG A 6 21.78 -11.86 -51.36
C ARG A 6 22.88 -11.14 -52.16
N LEU A 7 23.58 -10.22 -51.53
CA LEU A 7 24.90 -9.78 -51.95
C LEU A 7 25.86 -10.02 -50.79
N ALA A 8 26.91 -10.80 -51.03
CA ALA A 8 28.05 -10.96 -50.16
C ALA A 8 29.26 -10.35 -50.86
N LEU A 9 30.07 -9.54 -50.16
CA LEU A 9 31.47 -9.37 -50.50
C LEU A 9 32.29 -8.91 -49.28
N ALA A 10 33.45 -9.54 -49.14
CA ALA A 10 34.44 -9.53 -48.06
C ALA A 10 35.21 -8.19 -47.96
N ALA A 11 35.48 -7.65 -46.75
CA ALA A 11 36.62 -7.88 -45.84
C ALA A 11 37.75 -6.85 -45.96
N THR A 12 38.06 -6.15 -44.86
CA THR A 12 39.44 -5.81 -44.47
C THR A 12 39.48 -5.42 -42.99
N ALA A 13 40.41 -6.01 -42.26
CA ALA A 13 40.61 -5.82 -40.82
C ALA A 13 41.51 -4.61 -40.53
N LEU A 14 41.34 -3.99 -39.35
CA LEU A 14 42.45 -3.32 -38.68
C LEU A 14 42.29 -3.50 -37.16
N THR A 15 43.10 -4.41 -36.61
CA THR A 15 43.26 -4.68 -35.19
C THR A 15 44.26 -3.71 -34.58
N LEU A 16 43.83 -2.90 -33.61
CA LEU A 16 44.69 -2.33 -32.56
C LEU A 16 43.80 -1.95 -31.38
N THR A 17 43.90 -2.68 -30.27
CA THR A 17 43.58 -2.14 -28.95
C THR A 17 44.37 -2.89 -27.89
N ALA A 18 45.16 -2.12 -27.16
CA ALA A 18 46.06 -2.56 -26.11
C ALA A 18 45.30 -3.25 -24.98
N GLY A 19 45.83 -4.37 -24.50
CA GLY A 19 45.33 -5.05 -23.32
C GLY A 19 45.70 -4.28 -22.05
N LEU A 20 44.73 -3.59 -21.45
CA LEU A 20 44.80 -3.24 -20.03
C LEU A 20 44.20 -4.39 -19.23
N ALA A 21 45.06 -5.18 -18.59
CA ALA A 21 44.65 -6.13 -17.57
C ALA A 21 44.25 -5.35 -16.31
N ALA A 22 42.97 -5.01 -16.19
CA ALA A 22 42.39 -4.55 -14.92
C ALA A 22 42.20 -5.78 -14.02
N THR A 23 42.97 -5.87 -12.93
CA THR A 23 42.70 -6.81 -11.85
C THR A 23 41.38 -6.38 -11.19
N ALA A 24 40.29 -7.04 -11.55
CA ALA A 24 39.01 -6.85 -10.89
C ALA A 24 39.15 -7.25 -9.42
N ALA A 25 39.13 -6.26 -8.53
CA ALA A 25 38.97 -6.52 -7.10
C ALA A 25 37.64 -7.28 -6.91
N PRO A 26 37.62 -8.34 -6.07
CA PRO A 26 36.38 -9.04 -5.81
C PRO A 26 35.38 -8.05 -5.21
N ALA A 27 34.29 -7.80 -5.93
CA ALA A 27 33.16 -7.05 -5.42
C ALA A 27 32.66 -7.80 -4.18
N GLN A 28 32.85 -7.22 -3.00
CA GLN A 28 32.17 -7.69 -1.80
C GLN A 28 30.68 -7.51 -2.05
N ALA A 29 30.01 -8.60 -2.40
CA ALA A 29 28.57 -8.67 -2.43
C ALA A 29 28.09 -8.53 -0.98
N SER A 30 27.72 -7.32 -0.59
CA SER A 30 26.96 -7.08 0.64
C SER A 30 25.61 -7.76 0.50
N THR A 31 25.47 -8.94 1.12
CA THR A 31 24.18 -9.59 1.33
C THR A 31 23.44 -8.87 2.46
N ALA A 32 22.98 -7.64 2.19
CA ALA A 32 21.97 -7.03 3.03
C ALA A 32 20.72 -7.92 2.96
N ALA A 33 20.46 -8.66 4.03
CA ALA A 33 19.23 -9.43 4.14
C ALA A 33 18.05 -8.47 3.97
N ALA A 34 17.19 -8.73 2.99
CA ALA A 34 15.97 -7.97 2.83
C ALA A 34 15.21 -8.01 4.16
N ALA A 35 14.82 -6.85 4.68
CA ALA A 35 14.01 -6.79 5.89
C ALA A 35 12.77 -7.67 5.69
N ALA A 36 12.47 -8.55 6.64
CA ALA A 36 11.32 -9.43 6.55
C ALA A 36 10.05 -8.58 6.44
N GLN A 37 9.23 -8.86 5.42
CA GLN A 37 7.96 -8.16 5.22
C GLN A 37 7.02 -8.48 6.40
N PRO A 38 6.24 -7.51 6.90
CA PRO A 38 5.22 -7.78 7.89
C PRO A 38 4.22 -8.82 7.37
N SER A 39 3.76 -9.70 8.27
CA SER A 39 2.77 -10.72 7.96
C SER A 39 1.51 -10.44 8.76
N ILE A 40 0.39 -10.28 8.06
CA ILE A 40 -0.92 -10.14 8.67
C ILE A 40 -1.56 -11.54 8.72
N GLY A 41 -1.90 -11.99 9.92
CA GLY A 41 -2.49 -13.31 10.16
C GLY A 41 -4.02 -13.28 10.23
N SER A 42 -4.60 -12.20 10.75
CA SER A 42 -6.05 -12.01 10.77
C SER A 42 -6.42 -10.54 10.83
N LEU A 43 -7.63 -10.25 10.37
CA LEU A 43 -8.26 -8.95 10.50
C LEU A 43 -9.72 -9.15 10.89
N SER A 44 -10.19 -8.38 11.88
CA SER A 44 -11.59 -8.39 12.31
C SER A 44 -12.18 -6.99 12.33
N PHE A 45 -13.47 -6.92 12.03
CA PHE A 45 -14.26 -5.70 12.08
C PHE A 45 -15.26 -5.76 13.23
N SER A 46 -15.55 -4.60 13.84
CA SER A 46 -16.63 -4.45 14.81
C SER A 46 -17.21 -3.05 14.74
N GLY A 47 -18.50 -2.93 15.06
CA GLY A 47 -19.26 -1.68 14.97
C GLY A 47 -20.42 -1.79 13.99
N THR A 48 -21.14 -0.68 13.83
CA THR A 48 -22.33 -0.61 12.97
C THR A 48 -21.95 -0.42 11.51
N HIS A 49 -22.70 -1.01 10.59
CA HIS A 49 -22.52 -0.82 9.15
C HIS A 49 -23.62 0.03 8.51
N GLY A 50 -23.35 0.53 7.29
CA GLY A 50 -24.32 1.29 6.50
C GLY A 50 -24.08 2.80 6.44
N PRO A 51 -24.97 3.53 5.75
CA PRO A 51 -24.85 4.98 5.56
C PRO A 51 -25.07 5.75 6.87
N GLY A 52 -24.29 6.81 7.08
CA GLY A 52 -24.43 7.70 8.25
C GLY A 52 -23.83 7.16 9.54
N VAL A 53 -23.20 5.98 9.52
CA VAL A 53 -22.63 5.37 10.73
C VAL A 53 -21.17 5.77 10.93
N GLY A 54 -20.75 5.81 12.19
CA GLY A 54 -19.35 6.07 12.54
C GLY A 54 -18.42 4.94 12.09
N SER A 55 -17.14 5.27 11.94
CA SER A 55 -16.13 4.29 11.52
C SER A 55 -16.09 3.04 12.43
N PRO A 56 -16.05 1.83 11.84
CA PRO A 56 -15.85 0.59 12.58
C PRO A 56 -14.46 0.54 13.21
N THR A 57 -14.31 -0.32 14.20
CA THR A 57 -12.98 -0.68 14.73
C THR A 57 -12.44 -1.85 13.92
N ILE A 58 -11.25 -1.67 13.36
CA ILE A 58 -10.53 -2.68 12.60
C ILE A 58 -9.36 -3.16 13.44
N THR A 59 -9.36 -4.44 13.82
CA THR A 59 -8.25 -5.06 14.56
C THR A 59 -7.46 -5.96 13.64
N VAL A 60 -6.16 -5.71 13.54
CA VAL A 60 -5.22 -6.42 12.66
C VAL A 60 -4.23 -7.15 13.55
N ASN A 61 -4.16 -8.47 13.44
CA ASN A 61 -3.19 -9.29 14.17
C ASN A 61 -2.18 -9.88 13.19
N GLY A 62 -0.93 -9.94 13.60
CA GLY A 62 0.15 -10.46 12.77
C GLY A 62 1.52 -10.35 13.43
N SER A 63 2.54 -10.11 12.62
CA SER A 63 3.92 -10.01 13.06
C SER A 63 4.72 -9.08 12.15
N GLY A 64 5.79 -8.49 12.71
CA GLY A 64 6.70 -7.65 11.94
C GLY A 64 6.18 -6.23 11.67
N PHE A 65 5.11 -5.78 12.32
CA PHE A 65 4.56 -4.41 12.13
C PHE A 65 5.47 -3.30 12.67
N GLY A 66 6.52 -3.64 13.43
CA GLY A 66 7.34 -2.68 14.16
C GLY A 66 6.68 -2.18 15.45
N ALA A 67 7.46 -1.53 16.31
CA ALA A 67 6.99 -1.07 17.62
C ALA A 67 6.20 0.25 17.56
N THR A 68 6.33 1.01 16.46
CA THR A 68 5.74 2.35 16.31
C THR A 68 5.02 2.42 14.98
N ALA A 69 3.85 3.05 14.97
CA ALA A 69 3.12 3.34 13.74
C ALA A 69 3.96 4.23 12.79
N PRO A 70 3.80 4.08 11.48
CA PRO A 70 4.40 5.00 10.52
C PRO A 70 3.93 6.45 10.76
N ALA A 71 4.75 7.42 10.37
CA ALA A 71 4.34 8.83 10.41
C ALA A 71 3.34 9.10 9.28
N GLY A 72 2.16 9.57 9.62
CA GLY A 72 1.14 9.97 8.65
C GLY A 72 1.08 11.48 8.46
N THR A 73 0.57 11.91 7.31
CA THR A 73 0.24 13.30 6.99
C THR A 73 -1.26 13.52 7.22
N ASN A 74 -1.62 14.63 7.84
CA ASN A 74 -3.02 14.98 8.09
C ASN A 74 -3.85 14.99 6.78
N ASN A 75 -4.98 14.28 6.77
CA ASN A 75 -5.84 14.14 5.60
C ASN A 75 -7.12 15.01 5.68
N ASN A 76 -7.07 16.15 6.38
CA ASN A 76 -8.16 17.13 6.39
C ASN A 76 -8.16 17.88 5.04
N VAL A 77 -8.80 17.29 4.04
CA VAL A 77 -8.92 17.83 2.68
C VAL A 77 -10.25 18.56 2.50
N THR A 78 -10.19 19.79 1.98
CA THR A 78 -11.38 20.65 1.77
C THR A 78 -12.15 20.34 0.48
N SER A 79 -11.51 19.66 -0.48
CA SER A 79 -12.10 19.27 -1.77
C SER A 79 -13.31 18.35 -1.62
N CYS A 80 -13.41 17.65 -0.50
CA CYS A 80 -14.51 16.75 -0.16
C CYS A 80 -15.49 17.34 0.85
N GLY A 81 -15.39 18.64 1.15
CA GLY A 81 -16.20 19.33 2.15
C GLY A 81 -15.41 19.72 3.39
N THR A 82 -16.09 20.31 4.37
CA THR A 82 -15.48 20.83 5.60
C THR A 82 -15.29 19.72 6.65
N TYR A 83 -14.70 18.60 6.26
CA TYR A 83 -14.43 17.49 7.17
C TYR A 83 -13.13 17.75 7.93
N THR A 84 -13.24 17.72 9.26
CA THR A 84 -12.10 17.81 10.18
C THR A 84 -11.96 16.50 10.94
N ALA A 85 -10.74 16.17 11.37
CA ALA A 85 -10.40 14.89 11.96
C ALA A 85 -10.60 13.70 10.99
N ASN A 86 -10.17 13.88 9.74
CA ASN A 86 -10.21 12.83 8.72
C ASN A 86 -9.14 11.75 8.89
N GLY A 87 -8.34 11.77 9.96
CA GLY A 87 -7.20 10.87 10.11
C GLY A 87 -6.04 11.30 9.21
N ASN A 88 -5.17 10.35 8.86
CA ASN A 88 -3.95 10.62 8.12
C ASN A 88 -3.83 9.75 6.86
N ALA A 89 -3.08 10.27 5.89
CA ALA A 89 -2.50 9.51 4.79
C ALA A 89 -1.09 9.02 5.18
N TYR A 90 -0.77 7.78 4.84
CA TYR A 90 0.49 7.09 5.14
C TYR A 90 1.19 6.58 3.88
N GLY A 91 0.65 6.84 2.68
CA GLY A 91 1.23 6.32 1.44
C GLY A 91 1.14 4.80 1.38
N ASN A 92 2.18 4.21 0.80
CA ASN A 92 2.32 2.76 0.68
C ASN A 92 2.51 2.04 2.03
N GLN A 93 2.69 2.77 3.13
CA GLN A 93 3.00 2.18 4.44
C GLN A 93 1.77 1.68 5.17
N LEU A 94 0.62 2.33 4.99
CA LEU A 94 -0.65 1.95 5.63
C LEU A 94 -1.82 2.49 4.83
N TYR A 95 -2.57 1.61 4.19
CA TYR A 95 -3.78 1.97 3.48
C TYR A 95 -4.78 0.82 3.51
N PHE A 96 -6.05 1.17 3.34
CA PHE A 96 -7.16 0.24 3.24
C PHE A 96 -7.91 0.52 1.96
N THR A 97 -8.28 -0.52 1.23
CA THR A 97 -9.12 -0.43 0.03
C THR A 97 -10.34 -1.31 0.25
N ASP A 98 -11.52 -0.75 0.03
CA ASP A 98 -12.76 -1.45 -0.25
C ASP A 98 -12.88 -1.55 -1.77
N ASP A 99 -12.84 -2.77 -2.30
CA ASP A 99 -12.55 -3.08 -3.71
C ASP A 99 -13.46 -2.36 -4.71
N ASN A 100 -14.66 -1.93 -4.29
CA ASN A 100 -15.64 -1.29 -5.17
C ASN A 100 -16.04 0.12 -4.73
N ASN A 101 -15.42 0.69 -3.70
CA ASN A 101 -16.07 1.77 -2.98
C ASN A 101 -15.15 2.91 -2.54
N PHE A 102 -14.12 2.60 -1.76
CA PHE A 102 -13.23 3.62 -1.24
C PHE A 102 -11.84 3.12 -0.90
N GLU A 103 -10.90 4.05 -0.92
CA GLU A 103 -9.55 3.91 -0.41
C GLU A 103 -9.34 4.88 0.75
N ALA A 104 -8.71 4.40 1.82
CA ALA A 104 -8.37 5.20 2.99
C ALA A 104 -6.88 5.15 3.29
N GLY A 105 -6.30 6.30 3.59
CA GLY A 105 -4.93 6.42 4.10
C GLY A 105 -3.82 6.31 3.05
N TYR A 106 -4.09 6.13 1.77
CA TYR A 106 -3.04 6.06 0.75
C TYR A 106 -2.47 7.44 0.40
N SER A 107 -3.26 8.36 -0.14
CA SER A 107 -2.81 9.72 -0.49
C SER A 107 -3.73 10.81 0.06
N ASP A 108 -3.20 12.02 0.17
CA ASP A 108 -3.96 13.26 0.40
C ASP A 108 -4.29 14.00 -0.91
N ALA A 109 -3.84 13.45 -2.05
CA ALA A 109 -4.00 14.03 -3.37
C ALA A 109 -4.77 13.08 -4.30
N GLY A 110 -5.90 13.57 -4.84
CA GLY A 110 -6.57 13.19 -6.10
C GLY A 110 -6.90 11.72 -6.41
N GLY A 111 -6.43 10.77 -5.61
CA GLY A 111 -6.51 9.32 -5.86
C GLY A 111 -7.14 8.54 -4.71
N ALA A 112 -6.89 8.92 -3.45
CA ALA A 112 -7.61 8.37 -2.31
C ALA A 112 -8.96 9.08 -2.10
N ASN A 113 -9.95 8.34 -1.62
CA ASN A 113 -11.15 8.94 -1.06
C ASN A 113 -10.74 9.76 0.17
N CYS A 114 -11.50 10.81 0.49
CA CYS A 114 -11.13 11.80 1.51
C CYS A 114 -11.23 11.28 2.95
N ILE A 115 -10.77 10.06 3.16
CA ILE A 115 -10.82 9.24 4.35
C ILE A 115 -9.37 8.90 4.66
N GLY A 116 -8.84 9.48 5.72
CA GLY A 116 -7.59 9.01 6.30
C GLY A 116 -7.83 7.85 7.26
N ILE A 117 -6.73 7.25 7.68
CA ILE A 117 -6.70 6.25 8.74
C ILE A 117 -6.35 6.95 10.05
N THR A 118 -7.07 6.61 11.11
CA THR A 118 -6.76 6.93 12.49
C THR A 118 -6.21 5.68 13.16
N VAL A 119 -4.92 5.67 13.48
CA VAL A 119 -4.31 4.61 14.28
C VAL A 119 -4.74 4.80 15.73
N VAL A 120 -5.45 3.81 16.28
CA VAL A 120 -5.91 3.79 17.68
C VAL A 120 -4.85 3.20 18.59
N SER A 121 -4.23 2.09 18.18
CA SER A 121 -3.09 1.48 18.87
C SER A 121 -2.18 0.74 17.89
N TRP A 122 -0.91 0.61 18.24
CA TRP A 122 0.11 -0.06 17.44
C TRP A 122 1.08 -0.82 18.31
N SER A 123 1.46 -2.01 17.85
CA SER A 123 2.49 -2.86 18.42
C SER A 123 3.09 -3.73 17.32
N SER A 124 4.12 -4.51 17.64
CA SER A 124 4.78 -5.41 16.68
C SER A 124 3.90 -6.55 16.19
N THR A 125 2.78 -6.84 16.87
CA THR A 125 1.89 -7.97 16.57
C THR A 125 0.42 -7.60 16.43
N GLN A 126 0.02 -6.38 16.81
CA GLN A 126 -1.35 -5.92 16.69
C GLN A 126 -1.43 -4.43 16.35
N VAL A 127 -2.33 -4.10 15.43
CA VAL A 127 -2.69 -2.74 15.06
C VAL A 127 -4.21 -2.59 15.17
N VAL A 128 -4.68 -1.49 15.77
CA VAL A 128 -6.10 -1.15 15.81
C VAL A 128 -6.32 0.16 15.07
N LEU A 129 -7.22 0.16 14.11
CA LEU A 129 -7.48 1.27 13.20
C LEU A 129 -8.94 1.69 13.25
N ARG A 130 -9.16 2.96 12.90
CA ARG A 130 -10.43 3.53 12.48
C ARG A 130 -10.21 4.39 11.23
N PHE A 131 -11.29 4.79 10.60
CA PHE A 131 -11.34 5.75 9.53
C PHE A 131 -11.72 7.13 10.06
N GLY A 132 -11.32 8.17 9.33
CA GLY A 132 -11.70 9.55 9.60
C GLY A 132 -13.19 9.84 9.52
N THR A 133 -13.58 11.06 9.90
CA THR A 133 -14.99 11.50 9.98
C THR A 133 -15.72 11.56 8.64
N ALA A 134 -15.00 11.61 7.51
CA ALA A 134 -15.60 11.47 6.19
C ALA A 134 -16.13 10.05 5.90
N TYR A 135 -15.73 9.03 6.65
CA TYR A 135 -16.32 7.69 6.55
C TYR A 135 -17.82 7.75 6.89
N GLY A 136 -18.64 7.06 6.10
CA GLY A 136 -20.09 6.95 6.28
C GLY A 136 -20.87 8.25 6.02
N SER A 137 -20.25 9.27 5.43
CA SER A 137 -20.85 10.61 5.32
C SER A 137 -21.62 10.87 4.01
N PHE A 138 -21.06 11.69 3.10
CA PHE A 138 -21.75 12.24 1.91
C PHE A 138 -21.65 11.35 0.66
N ALA A 139 -20.77 10.37 0.68
CA ALA A 139 -20.58 9.38 -0.38
C ALA A 139 -20.84 7.99 0.19
N HIS A 140 -20.83 6.97 -0.67
CA HIS A 140 -21.04 5.57 -0.27
C HIS A 140 -19.85 4.99 0.51
N TRP A 141 -19.04 5.77 1.20
CA TRP A 141 -17.81 5.29 1.83
C TRP A 141 -18.06 4.64 3.19
N TYR A 142 -18.73 3.51 3.18
CA TYR A 142 -18.94 2.67 4.34
C TYR A 142 -18.83 1.20 3.95
N LEU A 143 -18.34 0.39 4.89
CA LEU A 143 -18.30 -1.05 4.76
C LEU A 143 -19.65 -1.65 5.14
N SER A 144 -19.97 -2.78 4.53
CA SER A 144 -21.04 -3.71 4.85
C SER A 144 -20.49 -5.13 4.89
N ASN A 145 -21.16 -6.03 5.62
CA ASN A 145 -20.80 -7.44 5.59
C ASN A 145 -20.95 -7.97 4.15
N GLY A 146 -19.89 -8.63 3.64
CA GLY A 146 -19.83 -9.10 2.26
C GLY A 146 -18.94 -8.27 1.33
N ASP A 147 -18.52 -7.07 1.73
CA ASP A 147 -17.62 -6.24 0.91
C ASP A 147 -16.22 -6.84 0.83
N GLY A 148 -15.59 -6.76 -0.34
CA GLY A 148 -14.20 -7.15 -0.55
C GLY A 148 -13.26 -6.05 -0.05
N TYR A 149 -12.16 -6.43 0.59
CA TYR A 149 -11.18 -5.46 1.04
C TYR A 149 -9.73 -5.93 0.88
N ALA A 150 -8.83 -4.96 0.89
CA ALA A 150 -7.40 -5.13 1.09
C ALA A 150 -6.87 -4.13 2.14
N LEU A 151 -5.98 -4.59 3.02
CA LEU A 151 -5.22 -3.75 3.94
C LEU A 151 -3.72 -3.95 3.72
N SER A 152 -2.99 -2.84 3.61
CA SER A 152 -1.52 -2.83 3.63
C SER A 152 -0.99 -2.35 4.98
N VAL A 153 0.00 -3.05 5.54
CA VAL A 153 0.80 -2.64 6.70
C VAL A 153 2.28 -2.90 6.40
N GLY A 154 3.07 -1.84 6.22
CA GLY A 154 4.52 -1.94 5.98
C GLY A 154 4.88 -2.83 4.79
N ASN A 155 4.10 -2.75 3.71
CA ASN A 155 4.18 -3.57 2.49
C ASN A 155 3.61 -5.00 2.61
N GLY A 156 3.20 -5.43 3.81
CA GLY A 156 2.40 -6.65 3.98
C GLY A 156 0.95 -6.39 3.59
N ILE A 157 0.41 -7.15 2.64
CA ILE A 157 -0.97 -7.01 2.16
C ILE A 157 -1.81 -8.19 2.63
N PHE A 158 -3.01 -7.91 3.11
CA PHE A 158 -4.01 -8.90 3.47
C PHE A 158 -5.37 -8.50 2.91
N GLY A 159 -6.01 -9.42 2.20
CA GLY A 159 -7.35 -9.23 1.67
C GLY A 159 -8.34 -10.23 2.23
N GLY A 160 -9.61 -9.91 2.09
CA GLY A 160 -10.68 -10.77 2.54
C GLY A 160 -12.06 -10.19 2.26
N THR A 161 -13.03 -10.71 2.99
CA THR A 161 -14.41 -10.21 2.95
C THR A 161 -14.78 -9.68 4.33
N VAL A 162 -15.38 -8.50 4.36
CA VAL A 162 -15.86 -7.87 5.59
C VAL A 162 -16.91 -8.77 6.24
N SER A 163 -16.73 -9.03 7.53
CA SER A 163 -17.67 -9.76 8.38
C SER A 163 -17.59 -9.27 9.83
N GLY A 164 -18.66 -9.49 10.60
CA GLY A 164 -18.70 -9.14 12.02
C GLY A 164 -19.21 -7.73 12.33
N LEU A 165 -19.62 -6.96 11.32
CA LEU A 165 -20.35 -5.71 11.54
C LEU A 165 -21.81 -6.00 11.95
N SER A 166 -22.38 -5.14 12.81
CA SER A 166 -23.73 -5.26 13.36
C SER A 166 -24.74 -4.34 12.70
#